data_AF-A0A8H6RRC0-F1
#
_entry.id   AF-A0A8H6RRC0-F1
#
_cell.length_a   1.000
_cell.length_b   1.000
_cell.length_c   1.000
_cell.angle_alpha   90.00
_cell.angle_beta   90.00
_cell.angle_gamma   90.00
#
_symmetry.space_group_name_H-M   'P 1'
#
loop_
_entity.id
_entity.type
_entity.pdbx_description
1 polymer ?
#
loop_
_entity_poly.entity_id
_entity_poly.type
_entity_poly.pdbx_seq_one_letter_code
_entity_poly.pdbx_strand_id
1 'polypeptide(L)'
;MSGTEQAYHLTKEDVRKVEQREGKAHGGDIPADSNAAGLQSIVDSADKNKAEIIAERQANLPLPDQPPAASDFNSADARTVNVGSGGISGDFSHGNSALREPATGESVARADPDSIRGNVQGQGVGREAAEGLGGLPNDAVAQGSKNKAGLEDTTGKDYGYPKNDPSSGVKN
;
A
#
# COMPACT_ATOMS: atom_id res chain seq x y z
N MET A 1 -3.48 -12.42 32.34
CA MET A 1 -3.78 -12.58 30.90
C MET A 1 -4.00 -14.07 30.68
N SER A 2 -5.20 -14.62 30.90
CA SER A 2 -6.34 -14.69 29.97
C SER A 2 -5.93 -14.86 28.51
N GLY A 3 -6.07 -16.08 28.00
CA GLY A 3 -5.78 -16.42 26.60
C GLY A 3 -5.59 -17.91 26.35
N THR A 4 -6.66 -18.71 26.49
CA THR A 4 -7.03 -19.95 25.75
C THR A 4 -7.84 -20.92 26.63
N GLU A 5 -8.98 -20.48 27.17
CA GLU A 5 -9.91 -21.29 27.98
C GLU A 5 -11.00 -22.02 27.16
N GLN A 6 -10.85 -22.19 25.85
CA GLN A 6 -11.89 -22.86 25.04
C GLN A 6 -11.29 -23.95 24.17
N ALA A 7 -11.22 -25.18 24.71
CA ALA A 7 -11.59 -26.40 23.97
C ALA A 7 -11.53 -27.69 24.80
N TYR A 8 -10.78 -27.78 25.90
CA TYR A 8 -10.75 -29.00 26.72
C TYR A 8 -10.54 -28.65 28.20
N HIS A 9 -11.61 -28.66 29.01
CA HIS A 9 -11.53 -28.51 30.48
C HIS A 9 -11.03 -29.79 31.14
N LEU A 10 -9.96 -30.38 30.61
CA LEU A 10 -9.35 -31.56 31.20
C LEU A 10 -8.06 -31.12 31.88
N THR A 11 -8.07 -31.11 33.21
CA THR A 11 -6.88 -30.74 33.99
C THR A 11 -5.97 -31.94 34.17
N LYS A 12 -4.68 -31.71 34.47
CA LYS A 12 -3.74 -32.79 34.84
C LYS A 12 -4.26 -33.65 35.99
N GLU A 13 -5.06 -33.06 36.89
CA GLU A 13 -5.70 -33.78 37.99
C GLU A 13 -6.82 -34.71 37.52
N ASP A 14 -7.56 -34.33 36.47
CA ASP A 14 -8.61 -35.18 35.90
C ASP A 14 -8.01 -36.40 35.21
N VAL A 15 -6.89 -36.24 34.48
CA VAL A 15 -6.14 -37.35 33.88
C VAL A 15 -5.62 -38.29 34.96
N ARG A 16 -4.93 -37.76 35.97
CA ARG A 16 -4.39 -38.54 37.10
C ARG A 16 -5.47 -39.35 37.83
N LYS A 17 -6.68 -38.81 37.96
CA LYS A 17 -7.82 -39.49 38.59
C LYS A 17 -8.34 -40.66 37.76
N VAL A 18 -8.32 -40.54 36.43
CA VAL A 18 -8.72 -41.63 35.51
C VAL A 18 -7.62 -42.69 35.47
N GLU A 19 -6.35 -42.29 35.40
CA GLU A 19 -5.18 -43.16 35.49
C GLU A 19 -5.20 -44.03 36.76
N GLN A 20 -5.49 -43.44 37.92
CA GLN A 20 -5.58 -44.18 39.18
C GLN A 20 -6.72 -45.20 39.20
N ARG A 21 -7.85 -44.91 38.52
CA ARG A 21 -8.98 -45.85 38.43
C ARG A 21 -8.66 -47.00 37.50
N GLU A 22 -8.07 -46.72 36.34
CA GLU A 22 -7.70 -47.74 35.35
C GLU A 22 -6.53 -48.60 35.84
N GLY A 23 -5.49 -47.98 36.40
CA GLY A 23 -4.36 -48.71 36.99
C GLY A 23 -4.79 -49.65 38.12
N LYS A 24 -5.84 -49.31 38.89
CA LYS A 24 -6.38 -50.22 39.91
C LYS A 24 -7.02 -51.48 39.32
N ALA A 25 -7.59 -51.41 38.11
CA ALA A 25 -8.16 -52.54 37.40
C ALA A 25 -7.10 -53.38 36.66
N HIS A 26 -5.95 -52.78 36.34
CA HIS A 26 -4.90 -53.35 35.51
C HIS A 26 -3.55 -53.55 36.24
N GLY A 27 -3.56 -53.66 37.58
CA GLY A 27 -2.36 -54.00 38.36
C GLY A 27 -1.29 -52.90 38.43
N GLY A 28 -1.63 -51.66 38.08
CA GLY A 28 -0.73 -50.51 38.02
C GLY A 28 -0.36 -50.10 36.60
N ASP A 29 -0.62 -50.94 35.60
CA ASP A 29 -0.31 -50.65 34.21
C ASP A 29 -1.51 -49.99 33.52
N ILE A 30 -1.25 -48.99 32.68
CA ILE A 30 -2.28 -48.31 31.90
C ILE A 30 -2.18 -48.81 30.45
N PRO A 31 -3.22 -49.51 29.95
CA PRO A 31 -3.23 -49.99 28.58
C PRO A 31 -3.15 -48.84 27.57
N ALA A 32 -2.43 -49.02 26.47
CA ALA A 32 -2.25 -47.98 25.44
C ALA A 32 -3.55 -47.59 24.72
N ASP A 33 -4.55 -48.47 24.74
CA ASP A 33 -5.89 -48.28 24.20
C ASP A 33 -6.90 -47.75 25.23
N SER A 34 -6.43 -47.43 26.45
CA SER A 34 -7.31 -46.98 27.52
C SER A 34 -7.70 -45.50 27.39
N ASN A 35 -8.77 -45.13 28.08
CA ASN A 35 -9.24 -43.75 28.08
C ASN A 35 -8.22 -42.82 28.77
N ALA A 36 -7.50 -43.30 29.80
CA ALA A 36 -6.42 -42.52 30.40
C ALA A 36 -5.28 -42.21 29.41
N ALA A 37 -4.85 -43.19 28.61
CA ALA A 37 -3.79 -42.98 27.61
C ALA A 37 -4.19 -41.95 26.54
N GLY A 38 -5.45 -41.99 26.10
CA GLY A 38 -6.00 -40.99 25.18
C GLY A 38 -6.04 -39.58 25.78
N LEU A 39 -6.44 -39.46 27.05
CA LEU A 39 -6.51 -38.17 27.75
C LEU A 39 -5.11 -37.59 28.04
N GLN A 40 -4.15 -38.43 28.41
CA GLN A 40 -2.75 -38.03 28.59
C GLN A 40 -2.14 -37.50 27.29
N SER A 41 -2.42 -38.16 26.15
CA SER A 41 -1.97 -37.69 24.83
C SER A 41 -2.50 -36.30 24.45
N ILE A 42 -3.76 -36.01 24.80
CA ILE A 42 -4.39 -34.71 24.54
C ILE A 42 -3.74 -33.62 25.41
N VAL A 43 -3.49 -33.89 26.69
CA VAL A 43 -2.81 -32.97 27.60
C VAL A 43 -1.36 -32.73 27.17
N ASP A 44 -0.63 -33.78 26.82
CA ASP A 44 0.75 -33.67 26.33
C ASP A 44 0.81 -32.89 25.01
N SER A 45 -0.17 -33.08 24.13
CA SER A 45 -0.27 -32.31 22.88
C SER A 45 -0.65 -30.85 23.10
N ALA A 46 -1.39 -30.54 24.17
CA ALA A 46 -1.73 -29.17 24.57
C ALA A 46 -0.57 -28.47 25.31
N ASP A 47 0.24 -29.23 26.06
CA ASP A 47 1.42 -28.77 26.79
C ASP A 47 2.68 -28.64 25.93
N LYS A 48 2.71 -29.24 24.73
CA LYS A 48 3.77 -28.97 23.75
C LYS A 48 3.89 -27.48 23.55
N ASN A 49 5.11 -26.97 23.78
CA ASN A 49 5.39 -25.56 23.71
C ASN A 49 5.05 -25.08 22.30
N LYS A 50 4.05 -24.20 22.17
CA LYS A 50 3.58 -23.71 20.86
C LYS A 50 4.73 -23.15 20.02
N ALA A 51 5.79 -22.64 20.68
CA ALA A 51 7.02 -22.20 20.04
C ALA A 51 7.79 -23.34 19.33
N GLU A 52 7.86 -24.54 19.90
CA GLU A 52 8.53 -25.70 19.29
C GLU A 52 7.75 -26.20 18.08
N ILE A 53 6.41 -26.29 18.18
CA ILE A 53 5.55 -26.68 17.05
C ILE A 53 5.67 -25.67 15.90
N ILE A 54 5.75 -24.38 16.21
CA ILE A 54 5.93 -23.34 15.20
C ILE A 54 7.32 -23.47 14.54
N ALA A 55 8.38 -23.69 15.32
CA ALA A 55 9.74 -23.85 14.80
C ALA A 55 9.87 -25.09 13.89
N GLU A 56 9.31 -26.23 14.30
CA GLU A 56 9.28 -27.47 13.50
C GLU A 56 8.55 -27.27 12.18
N ARG A 57 7.41 -26.56 12.19
CA ARG A 57 6.62 -26.30 10.98
C ARG A 57 7.27 -25.27 10.06
N GLN A 58 7.91 -24.23 10.61
CA GLN A 58 8.66 -23.25 9.83
C GLN A 58 9.86 -23.89 9.12
N ALA A 59 10.58 -24.79 9.81
CA ALA A 59 11.72 -25.49 9.22
C ALA A 59 11.32 -26.45 8.08
N ASN A 60 10.12 -27.01 8.12
CA ASN A 60 9.58 -27.92 7.11
C ASN A 60 8.77 -27.22 6.01
N LEU A 61 8.66 -25.89 6.02
CA LEU A 61 7.97 -25.16 4.96
C LEU A 61 8.91 -25.07 3.74
N PRO A 62 8.52 -25.59 2.56
CA PRO A 62 9.36 -25.48 1.37
C PRO A 62 9.62 -24.01 1.08
N LEU A 63 10.90 -23.68 0.92
CA LEU A 63 11.30 -22.34 0.52
C LEU A 63 10.69 -22.05 -0.85
N PRO A 64 10.17 -20.83 -1.08
CA PRO A 64 9.74 -20.42 -2.41
C PRO A 64 10.90 -20.55 -3.40
N ASP A 65 10.67 -21.15 -4.57
CA ASP A 65 11.69 -21.30 -5.63
C ASP A 65 12.28 -19.96 -6.09
N GLN A 66 11.55 -18.86 -5.86
CA GLN A 66 11.97 -17.50 -6.13
C GLN A 66 11.80 -16.66 -4.86
N PRO A 67 12.84 -16.51 -4.02
CA PRO A 67 12.78 -15.57 -2.91
C PRO A 67 12.57 -14.15 -3.48
N PRO A 68 11.75 -13.31 -2.82
CA PRO A 68 11.54 -11.94 -3.29
C PRO A 68 12.89 -11.22 -3.31
N ALA A 69 13.34 -10.84 -4.51
CA ALA A 69 14.55 -10.06 -4.67
C ALA A 69 14.38 -8.71 -3.95
N ALA A 70 15.46 -8.18 -3.37
CA ALA A 70 15.40 -6.83 -2.80
C ALA A 70 15.08 -5.81 -3.90
N SER A 71 14.10 -4.94 -3.66
CA SER A 71 13.80 -3.84 -4.58
C SER A 71 14.93 -2.83 -4.56
N ASP A 72 15.36 -2.38 -5.73
CA ASP A 72 16.26 -1.24 -5.84
C ASP A 72 15.43 0.05 -6.01
N PHE A 73 15.06 0.67 -4.89
CA PHE A 73 14.26 1.91 -4.89
C PHE A 73 14.95 3.11 -5.56
N ASN A 74 16.26 3.02 -5.84
CA ASN A 74 17.00 4.10 -6.52
C ASN A 74 17.08 3.90 -8.04
N SER A 75 16.61 2.75 -8.56
CA SER A 75 16.61 2.48 -9.99
C SER A 75 15.54 3.30 -10.72
N ALA A 76 15.91 3.85 -11.88
CA ALA A 76 14.98 4.50 -12.81
C ALA A 76 14.11 3.49 -13.60
N ASP A 77 14.46 2.21 -13.58
CA ASP A 77 13.71 1.15 -14.25
C ASP A 77 12.56 0.65 -13.36
N ALA A 78 11.32 0.89 -13.79
CA ALA A 78 10.12 0.46 -13.07
C ALA A 78 10.04 -1.06 -12.84
N ARG A 79 10.81 -1.87 -13.57
CA ARG A 79 10.86 -3.33 -13.42
C ARG A 79 11.71 -3.79 -12.24
N THR A 80 12.61 -2.95 -11.71
CA THR A 80 13.52 -3.31 -10.62
C THR A 80 13.03 -2.84 -9.25
N VAL A 81 12.02 -1.96 -9.24
CA VAL A 81 11.27 -1.60 -8.05
C VAL A 81 10.11 -2.59 -7.88
N ASN A 82 10.05 -3.39 -6.82
CA ASN A 82 8.94 -4.33 -6.58
C ASN A 82 7.65 -3.61 -6.12
N VAL A 83 7.34 -2.47 -6.73
CA VAL A 83 5.98 -1.96 -6.69
C VAL A 83 5.19 -2.82 -7.67
N GLY A 84 4.10 -3.43 -7.22
CA GLY A 84 3.25 -4.20 -8.13
C GLY A 84 2.94 -3.36 -9.36
N SER A 85 2.99 -3.97 -10.54
CA SER A 85 2.59 -3.36 -11.81
C SER A 85 1.09 -3.06 -11.74
N GLY A 86 0.71 -2.03 -10.98
CA GLY A 86 -0.66 -1.56 -10.86
C GLY A 86 -1.17 -1.38 -12.27
N GLY A 87 -2.12 -2.24 -12.67
CA GLY A 87 -2.55 -2.38 -14.05
C GLY A 87 -2.86 -1.01 -14.63
N ILE A 88 -2.27 -0.72 -15.78
CA ILE A 88 -2.45 0.53 -16.50
C ILE A 88 -3.93 0.61 -16.89
N SER A 89 -4.72 1.32 -16.09
CA SER A 89 -6.12 1.57 -16.36
C SER A 89 -6.20 2.69 -17.40
N GLY A 90 -6.37 2.27 -18.67
CA GLY A 90 -6.86 3.05 -19.80
C GLY A 90 -5.90 4.08 -20.42
N ASP A 91 -6.09 4.31 -21.72
CA ASP A 91 -5.55 5.50 -22.38
C ASP A 91 -6.13 6.77 -21.74
N PHE A 92 -5.32 7.82 -21.70
CA PHE A 92 -5.81 9.12 -21.28
C PHE A 92 -6.72 9.70 -22.35
N SER A 93 -7.89 10.23 -21.97
CA SER A 93 -8.68 11.04 -22.90
C SER A 93 -7.92 12.30 -23.35
N HIS A 94 -7.11 12.90 -22.46
CA HIS A 94 -6.39 14.15 -22.71
C HIS A 94 -5.02 14.18 -21.96
N GLY A 95 -4.06 13.34 -22.37
CA GLY A 95 -2.73 13.30 -21.76
C GLY A 95 -1.74 12.36 -22.44
N ASN A 96 -0.51 12.36 -21.95
CA ASN A 96 0.60 11.54 -22.46
C ASN A 96 1.39 10.90 -21.30
N SER A 97 2.53 10.28 -21.63
CA SER A 97 3.44 9.61 -20.69
C SER A 97 3.84 10.48 -19.48
N ALA A 98 3.85 11.81 -19.59
CA ALA A 98 4.24 12.70 -18.50
C ALA A 98 3.37 12.57 -17.23
N LEU A 99 2.16 12.01 -17.33
CA LEU A 99 1.28 11.77 -16.18
C LEU A 99 1.43 10.37 -15.55
N ARG A 100 2.14 9.44 -16.19
CA ARG A 100 2.31 8.04 -15.70
C ARG A 100 3.74 7.69 -15.40
N GLU A 101 4.63 8.13 -16.28
CA GLU A 101 6.04 7.81 -16.16
C GLU A 101 6.65 8.61 -15.00
N PRO A 102 7.77 8.11 -14.45
CA PRO A 102 8.50 8.85 -13.43
C PRO A 102 8.78 10.29 -13.90
N ALA A 103 8.72 11.25 -12.97
CA ALA A 103 9.06 12.64 -13.24
C ALA A 103 10.58 12.79 -13.46
N THR A 104 11.04 12.42 -14.66
CA THR A 104 12.45 12.46 -15.09
C THR A 104 12.87 13.82 -15.64
N GLY A 105 11.95 14.77 -15.73
CA GLY A 105 12.14 16.09 -16.33
C GLY A 105 11.62 17.23 -15.47
N GLU A 106 11.99 18.46 -15.83
CA GLU A 106 11.48 19.68 -15.22
C GLU A 106 10.04 19.95 -15.64
N SER A 107 9.27 20.68 -14.84
CA SER A 107 7.88 20.99 -15.15
C SER A 107 7.77 22.17 -16.13
N VAL A 108 6.89 22.05 -17.13
CA VAL A 108 6.48 23.15 -18.01
C VAL A 108 5.98 24.40 -17.26
N ALA A 109 5.54 24.27 -16.01
CA ALA A 109 5.14 25.41 -15.20
C ALA A 109 6.31 26.30 -14.75
N ARG A 110 7.55 25.83 -14.92
CA ARG A 110 8.78 26.49 -14.44
C ARG A 110 9.84 26.69 -15.51
N ALA A 111 9.87 25.82 -16.52
CA ALA A 111 10.84 25.86 -17.60
C ALA A 111 10.15 25.90 -18.96
N ASP A 112 10.85 26.50 -19.92
CA ASP A 112 10.42 26.59 -21.31
C ASP A 112 10.48 25.20 -21.98
N PRO A 113 9.35 24.64 -22.44
CA PRO A 113 9.34 23.35 -23.14
C PRO A 113 10.12 23.36 -24.46
N ASP A 114 10.27 24.51 -25.11
CA ASP A 114 10.99 24.64 -26.39
C ASP A 114 12.49 24.87 -26.19
N SER A 115 12.96 24.86 -24.94
CA SER A 115 14.38 24.94 -24.62
C SER A 115 15.13 23.73 -25.16
N ILE A 116 16.14 23.97 -26.00
CA ILE A 116 17.01 22.95 -26.59
C ILE A 116 17.82 22.19 -25.50
N ARG A 117 17.90 22.74 -24.28
CA ARG A 117 18.66 22.18 -23.15
C ARG A 117 17.73 21.91 -21.96
N GLY A 118 17.04 20.78 -22.00
CA GLY A 118 16.27 20.31 -20.86
C GLY A 118 15.32 19.19 -21.25
N ASN A 119 15.09 18.25 -20.35
CA ASN A 119 13.95 17.36 -20.42
C ASN A 119 12.81 18.07 -19.69
N VAL A 120 11.95 18.80 -20.39
CA VAL A 120 10.79 19.47 -19.80
C VAL A 120 9.55 18.64 -20.10
N GLN A 121 8.77 18.33 -19.07
CA GLN A 121 7.66 17.39 -19.09
C GLN A 121 6.36 18.07 -18.67
N GLY A 122 5.24 17.54 -19.17
CA GLY A 122 3.89 18.01 -18.83
C GLY A 122 3.26 18.98 -19.84
N GLN A 123 3.79 19.09 -21.06
CA GLN A 123 3.12 19.77 -22.16
C GLN A 123 2.06 18.85 -22.79
N GLY A 124 0.96 19.43 -23.25
CA GLY A 124 -0.10 18.70 -23.96
C GLY A 124 -0.79 17.66 -23.08
N VAL A 125 -1.00 17.99 -21.80
CA VAL A 125 -1.73 17.13 -20.85
C VAL A 125 -2.77 17.94 -20.07
N GLY A 126 -3.76 17.25 -19.49
CA GLY A 126 -4.78 17.89 -18.66
C GLY A 126 -5.61 18.89 -19.48
N ARG A 127 -5.76 20.12 -18.98
CA ARG A 127 -6.55 21.17 -19.66
C ARG A 127 -5.96 21.60 -20.99
N GLU A 128 -4.64 21.64 -21.13
CA GLU A 128 -3.99 22.00 -22.39
C GLU A 128 -4.44 21.04 -23.52
N ALA A 129 -4.43 19.73 -23.25
CA ALA A 129 -4.92 18.72 -24.19
C ALA A 129 -6.45 18.65 -24.30
N ALA A 130 -7.18 18.91 -23.22
CA ALA A 130 -8.64 18.84 -23.22
C ALA A 130 -9.29 20.00 -23.99
N GLU A 131 -8.69 21.18 -23.90
CA GLU A 131 -9.20 22.43 -24.49
C GLU A 131 -8.46 22.81 -25.79
N GLY A 132 -7.41 22.07 -26.17
CA GLY A 132 -6.64 22.33 -27.39
C GLY A 132 -5.86 23.65 -27.33
N LEU A 133 -5.30 23.97 -26.17
CA LEU A 133 -4.58 25.22 -25.92
C LEU A 133 -3.19 25.18 -26.57
N GLY A 134 -2.67 26.34 -26.99
CA GLY A 134 -1.31 26.46 -27.53
C GLY A 134 -0.21 26.44 -26.46
N GLY A 135 -0.58 26.43 -25.18
CA GLY A 135 0.31 26.41 -24.04
C GLY A 135 -0.44 26.31 -22.72
N LEU A 136 0.27 26.48 -21.61
CA LEU A 136 -0.33 26.38 -20.28
C LEU A 136 -1.41 27.45 -20.08
N PRO A 137 -2.56 27.11 -19.50
CA PRO A 137 -3.58 28.10 -19.23
C PRO A 137 -3.12 29.10 -18.15
N ASN A 138 -3.45 30.38 -18.32
CA ASN A 138 -3.05 31.50 -17.45
C ASN A 138 -3.35 31.31 -15.95
N ASP A 139 -4.35 30.50 -15.58
CA ASP A 139 -4.70 30.20 -14.19
C ASP A 139 -3.86 29.08 -13.56
N ALA A 140 -3.09 28.33 -14.36
CA ALA A 140 -2.17 27.31 -13.87
C ALA A 140 -0.87 27.90 -13.27
N VAL A 141 -0.59 29.19 -13.50
CA VAL A 141 0.59 29.88 -12.98
C VAL A 141 0.25 30.95 -11.95
N ALA A 142 1.26 31.34 -11.15
CA ALA A 142 1.12 32.43 -10.20
C ALA A 142 0.66 33.74 -10.88
N GLN A 143 -0.11 34.56 -10.15
CA GLN A 143 -0.71 35.79 -10.70
C GLN A 143 0.29 36.73 -11.40
N GLY A 144 1.51 36.87 -10.88
CA GLY A 144 2.57 37.71 -11.49
C GLY A 144 3.23 37.13 -12.75
N SER A 145 2.83 35.92 -13.17
CA SER A 145 3.34 35.23 -14.35
C SER A 145 2.29 35.02 -15.44
N LYS A 146 1.07 35.55 -15.25
CA LYS A 146 0.03 35.56 -16.28
C LYS A 146 0.48 36.35 -17.51
N ASN A 147 -0.06 36.02 -18.69
CA ASN A 147 0.15 36.71 -19.96
C ASN A 147 1.61 36.74 -20.44
N LYS A 148 2.44 35.79 -19.98
CA LYS A 148 3.80 35.61 -20.49
C LYS A 148 3.78 34.72 -21.73
N ALA A 149 4.85 34.78 -22.53
CA ALA A 149 5.02 33.90 -23.68
C ALA A 149 4.93 32.42 -23.26
N GLY A 150 4.27 31.59 -24.07
CA GLY A 150 4.04 30.17 -23.78
C GLY A 150 2.80 29.88 -22.92
N LEU A 151 2.03 30.90 -22.51
CA LEU A 151 0.75 30.74 -21.82
C LEU A 151 -0.42 31.11 -22.72
N GLU A 152 -1.53 30.38 -22.57
CA GLU A 152 -2.79 30.67 -23.23
C GLU A 152 -3.72 31.44 -22.29
N ASP A 153 -4.30 32.54 -22.78
CA ASP A 153 -5.25 33.31 -22.00
C ASP A 153 -6.61 32.63 -21.96
N THR A 154 -6.82 31.88 -20.88
CA THR A 154 -8.10 31.24 -20.57
C THR A 154 -8.91 32.01 -19.54
N THR A 155 -8.46 33.21 -19.14
CA THR A 155 -9.25 34.06 -18.26
C THR A 155 -10.40 34.68 -19.06
N GLY A 156 -11.64 34.53 -18.59
CA GLY A 156 -12.78 35.16 -19.23
C GLY A 156 -12.59 36.69 -19.30
N LYS A 157 -13.25 37.35 -20.26
CA LYS A 157 -13.22 38.82 -20.39
C LYS A 157 -13.41 39.46 -19.02
N ASP A 158 -12.44 40.27 -18.60
CA ASP A 158 -12.59 41.13 -17.44
C ASP A 158 -13.62 42.19 -17.79
N TYR A 159 -14.83 42.07 -17.23
CA TYR A 159 -15.90 43.04 -17.39
C TYR A 159 -15.70 44.28 -16.48
N GLY A 160 -14.57 44.34 -15.77
CA GLY A 160 -14.28 45.36 -14.77
C GLY A 160 -15.13 45.19 -13.52
N TYR A 161 -14.84 46.03 -12.52
CA TYR A 161 -15.68 46.11 -11.34
C TYR A 161 -17.09 46.58 -11.71
N PRO A 162 -18.16 46.00 -11.13
CA PRO A 162 -19.50 46.54 -11.29
C PRO A 162 -19.49 48.01 -10.89
N LYS A 163 -20.24 48.86 -11.59
CA LYS A 163 -20.31 50.31 -11.34
C LYS A 163 -20.67 50.71 -9.89
N ASN A 164 -21.06 49.75 -9.06
CA ASN A 164 -21.48 49.91 -7.67
C ASN A 164 -20.55 49.14 -6.69
N ASP A 165 -19.24 49.11 -6.95
CA ASP A 165 -18.28 48.56 -6.00
C ASP A 165 -18.13 49.50 -4.77
N PRO A 166 -18.45 49.04 -3.54
CA PRO A 166 -18.26 49.84 -2.33
C PRO A 166 -16.79 50.20 -2.04
N SER A 167 -15.81 49.59 -2.71
CA SER A 167 -14.38 49.90 -2.56
C SER A 167 -13.94 51.18 -3.29
N SER A 168 -14.69 51.64 -4.32
CA SER A 168 -14.31 52.82 -5.13
C SER A 168 -14.44 54.16 -4.40
N GLY A 169 -15.00 54.15 -3.19
CA GLY A 169 -15.15 55.32 -2.33
C GLY A 169 -13.99 55.54 -1.34
N VAL A 170 -13.08 54.58 -1.18
CA VAL A 170 -11.96 54.72 -0.25
C VAL A 170 -10.80 55.40 -0.96
N LYS A 171 -10.83 56.74 -0.97
CA LYS A 171 -9.64 57.54 -1.22
C LYS A 171 -8.80 57.49 0.05
N ASN A 172 -7.55 57.01 -0.06
CA ASN A 172 -6.54 57.25 0.98
C ASN A 172 -6.29 58.75 1.15
#